data_AF-A0A147JTS8-F1
#
_entry.id   AF-A0A147JTS8-F1
#
_cell.length_a   1.000
_cell.length_b   1.000
_cell.length_c   1.000
_cell.angle_alpha   90.00
_cell.angle_beta   90.00
_cell.angle_gamma   90.00
#
_symmetry.space_group_name_H-M   'P 1'
#
loop_
_entity.id
_entity.type
_entity.pdbx_description
1 polymer ?
#
loop_
_entity_poly.entity_id
_entity_poly.type
_entity_poly.pdbx_seq_one_letter_code
_entity_poly.pdbx_strand_id
1 'polypeptide(L)' 'MFFRLYRAGKCRAIVSDDQKFLDLLTALNVPFVTPSALIVYAWRKGKIDKRVCLQLLEKLRPMVSEEEYHLAVIEIKGGD' A
#
# COMPACT_ATOMS: atom_id res chain seq x y z
N MET A 1 4.79 16.37 -10.77
CA MET A 1 3.82 17.05 -9.89
C MET A 1 3.78 16.43 -8.49
N PHE A 2 3.57 15.11 -8.36
CA PHE A 2 3.48 14.38 -7.08
C PHE A 2 4.65 14.62 -6.11
N PHE A 3 5.88 14.64 -6.62
CA PHE A 3 7.06 14.93 -5.79
C PHE A 3 7.06 16.35 -5.18
N ARG A 4 6.54 17.35 -5.91
CA ARG A 4 6.42 18.72 -5.36
C ARG A 4 5.36 18.78 -4.27
N LEU A 5 4.25 18.06 -4.45
CA LEU A 5 3.19 17.96 -3.45
C LEU A 5 3.68 17.24 -2.19
N TYR A 6 4.41 16.14 -2.33
CA TYR A 6 5.04 15.42 -1.21
C TYR A 6 5.95 16.36 -0.39
N ARG A 7 6.85 17.10 -1.06
CA ARG A 7 7.78 18.03 -0.40
C ARG A 7 7.08 19.20 0.28
N ALA A 8 6.01 19.72 -0.31
CA ALA A 8 5.27 20.86 0.23
C ALA A 8 4.27 20.46 1.32
N GLY A 9 3.72 19.24 1.26
CA GLY A 9 2.56 18.80 2.04
C GLY A 9 2.83 18.19 3.41
N LYS A 10 4.10 18.18 3.88
CA LYS A 10 4.51 17.46 5.11
C LYS A 10 4.12 15.97 5.11
N CYS A 11 4.01 15.36 3.93
CA CYS A 11 3.71 13.94 3.79
C CYS A 11 4.92 13.11 4.26
N ARG A 12 4.67 11.98 4.94
CA ARG A 12 5.74 11.08 5.41
C ARG A 12 6.11 10.02 4.39
N ALA A 13 5.15 9.62 3.54
CA ALA A 13 5.35 8.68 2.44
C ALA A 13 4.37 8.96 1.30
N ILE A 14 4.64 8.40 0.13
CA ILE A 14 3.73 8.36 -1.03
C ILE A 14 3.09 6.97 -1.13
N VAL A 15 1.82 6.91 -1.52
CA VAL A 15 1.14 5.64 -1.81
C VAL A 15 1.03 5.50 -3.33
N SER A 16 1.54 4.40 -3.89
CA SER A 16 1.47 4.12 -5.33
C SER A 16 1.69 2.63 -5.61
N ASP A 17 1.09 2.16 -6.71
CA ASP A 17 1.24 0.83 -7.30
C ASP A 17 2.00 0.85 -8.65
N ASP A 18 2.13 2.03 -9.29
CA ASP A 18 2.91 2.19 -10.53
C ASP A 18 4.42 1.89 -10.32
N GLN A 19 4.88 0.76 -10.88
CA GLN A 19 6.26 0.28 -10.73
C GLN A 19 7.30 1.30 -11.19
N LYS A 20 7.09 1.97 -12.34
CA LYS A 20 8.07 2.96 -12.85
C LYS A 20 8.16 4.15 -11.91
N PHE A 21 7.05 4.52 -11.30
CA PHE A 21 7.04 5.57 -10.29
C PHE A 21 7.72 5.12 -9.00
N LEU A 22 7.48 3.88 -8.54
CA LEU A 22 8.18 3.33 -7.37
C LEU A 22 9.70 3.25 -7.56
N ASP A 23 10.16 2.87 -8.75
CA ASP A 23 11.58 2.86 -9.10
C ASP A 23 12.18 4.27 -9.00
N LEU A 24 11.46 5.29 -9.48
CA LEU A 24 11.85 6.69 -9.35
C LEU A 24 11.89 7.14 -7.89
N LEU A 25 10.88 6.80 -7.09
CA LEU A 25 10.83 7.14 -5.66
C LEU A 25 11.98 6.49 -4.89
N THR A 26 12.31 5.25 -5.24
CA THR A 26 13.49 4.53 -4.72
C THR A 26 14.77 5.29 -5.05
N ALA A 27 14.99 5.65 -6.32
CA ALA A 27 16.18 6.39 -6.74
C ALA A 27 16.30 7.77 -6.06
N LEU A 28 15.18 8.39 -5.72
CA LEU A 28 15.11 9.68 -5.03
C LEU A 28 15.14 9.57 -3.49
N ASN A 29 15.26 8.35 -2.92
CA ASN A 29 15.16 8.10 -1.48
C ASN A 29 13.86 8.66 -0.85
N VAL A 30 12.75 8.62 -1.58
CA VAL A 30 11.44 9.04 -1.09
C VAL A 30 10.72 7.82 -0.50
N PRO A 31 10.30 7.86 0.76
CA PRO A 31 9.51 6.79 1.35
C PRO A 31 8.20 6.59 0.58
N PHE A 32 7.88 5.32 0.28
CA PHE A 32 6.63 4.95 -0.34
C PHE A 32 6.08 3.65 0.26
N VAL A 33 4.80 3.39 -0.02
CA VAL A 33 4.12 2.14 0.32
C VAL A 33 3.11 1.82 -0.78
N THR A 34 2.86 0.54 -1.04
CA THR A 34 1.78 0.16 -1.95
C THR A 34 0.41 0.26 -1.25
N PRO A 35 -0.70 0.45 -1.99
CA PRO A 35 -2.03 0.49 -1.39
C PRO A 35 -2.36 -0.79 -0.59
N SER A 36 -1.97 -1.96 -1.11
CA SER A 36 -2.17 -3.25 -0.44
C SER A 36 -1.41 -3.33 0.89
N ALA A 37 -0.13 -2.95 0.90
CA ALA A 37 0.71 -2.93 2.10
C ALA A 37 0.20 -1.93 3.14
N LEU A 38 -0.37 -0.80 2.72
CA LEU A 38 -0.99 0.18 3.62
C LEU A 38 -2.22 -0.40 4.33
N ILE A 39 -3.08 -1.12 3.60
CA ILE A 39 -4.26 -1.79 4.16
C ILE A 39 -3.84 -2.84 5.20
N VAL A 40 -2.88 -3.70 4.84
CA VAL A 40 -2.32 -4.72 5.75
C VAL A 40 -1.69 -4.07 6.99
N TYR A 41 -0.94 -2.99 6.82
CA TYR A 41 -0.34 -2.26 7.93
C TYR A 41 -1.39 -1.70 8.89
N ALA A 42 -2.48 -1.13 8.37
CA ALA A 42 -3.58 -0.62 9.18
C ALA A 42 -4.22 -1.75 10.03
N TRP A 43 -4.39 -2.93 9.45
CA TRP A 43 -4.86 -4.12 10.18
C TRP A 43 -3.87 -4.56 11.27
N ARG A 44 -2.58 -4.69 10.95
CA ARG A 44 -1.53 -5.04 11.92
C ARG A 44 -1.41 -4.05 13.09
N LYS A 45 -1.82 -2.80 12.88
CA LYS A 45 -1.87 -1.76 13.93
C LYS A 45 -3.21 -1.69 14.67
N GLY A 46 -4.12 -2.63 14.41
CA GLY A 46 -5.45 -2.68 15.03
C GLY A 46 -6.34 -1.48 14.66
N LYS A 47 -6.05 -0.78 13.55
CA LYS A 47 -6.84 0.37 13.09
C LYS A 47 -8.07 -0.05 12.29
N ILE A 48 -8.01 -1.23 11.69
CA ILE A 48 -9.13 -1.91 11.03
C ILE A 48 -9.11 -3.39 11.45
N ASP A 49 -10.29 -4.02 11.50
CA ASP A 49 -10.38 -5.46 11.75
C ASP A 49 -10.08 -6.30 10.49
N LYS A 50 -9.95 -7.61 10.67
CA LYS A 50 -9.64 -8.55 9.59
C LYS A 50 -10.68 -8.55 8.47
N ARG A 51 -11.97 -8.42 8.81
CA ARG A 51 -13.08 -8.40 7.83
C ARG A 51 -13.02 -7.14 6.98
N VAL A 52 -12.81 -5.98 7.59
CA VAL A 52 -12.65 -4.70 6.90
C VAL A 52 -11.42 -4.73 6.00
N CYS A 53 -10.31 -5.30 6.48
CA CYS A 53 -9.08 -5.47 5.71
C CYS A 53 -9.32 -6.26 4.42
N LEU A 54 -9.94 -7.44 4.52
CA LEU A 54 -10.27 -8.27 3.35
C LEU A 54 -11.23 -7.58 2.38
N GLN A 55 -12.24 -6.87 2.89
CA GLN A 55 -13.17 -6.10 2.05
C GLN A 55 -12.47 -4.98 1.26
N LEU A 56 -11.49 -4.30 1.87
CA LEU A 56 -10.71 -3.27 1.18
C LEU A 56 -9.79 -3.87 0.12
N LEU A 57 -9.17 -5.02 0.40
CA LEU A 57 -8.36 -5.74 -0.60
C LEU A 57 -9.17 -6.23 -1.80
N GLU A 58 -10.40 -6.74 -1.59
CA GLU A 58 -11.29 -7.10 -2.71
C GLU A 58 -11.61 -5.90 -3.61
N LYS A 59 -11.85 -4.73 -3.02
CA LYS A 59 -12.08 -3.50 -3.79
C LYS A 59 -10.84 -3.02 -4.54
N LEU A 60 -9.65 -3.31 -3.99
CA LEU A 60 -8.38 -2.96 -4.59
C LEU A 60 -7.97 -3.93 -5.70
N ARG A 61 -8.41 -5.19 -5.65
CA ARG A 61 -8.08 -6.25 -6.60
C ARG A 61 -8.10 -5.84 -8.08
N PRO A 62 -9.11 -5.13 -8.63
CA PRO A 62 -9.10 -4.75 -10.05
C PRO A 62 -8.06 -3.68 -10.41
N MET A 63 -7.37 -3.09 -9.43
CA MET A 63 -6.40 -2.00 -9.61
C MET A 63 -4.95 -2.47 -9.42
N VAL A 64 -4.72 -3.62 -8.79
CA VAL A 64 -3.37 -4.15 -8.51
C VAL A 64 -3.15 -5.46 -9.24
N SER A 65 -1.90 -5.95 -9.28
CA SER A 65 -1.61 -7.27 -9.83
C SER A 65 -2.24 -8.37 -8.96
N GLU A 66 -2.59 -9.50 -9.58
CA GLU A 66 -3.09 -10.67 -8.84
C GLU A 66 -2.05 -11.16 -7.82
N GLU A 67 -0.76 -11.09 -8.15
CA GLU A 67 0.34 -11.43 -7.23
C GLU A 67 0.33 -10.54 -5.98
N GLU A 68 0.23 -9.22 -6.14
CA GLU A 68 0.18 -8.28 -5.03
C GLU A 68 -1.04 -8.51 -4.13
N TYR A 69 -2.21 -8.73 -4.74
CA TYR A 69 -3.42 -9.07 -4.00
C TYR A 69 -3.26 -10.38 -3.21
N HIS A 70 -2.73 -11.44 -3.82
CA HIS A 70 -2.55 -12.73 -3.16
C HIS A 70 -1.54 -12.66 -2.01
N LEU A 71 -0.43 -11.95 -2.18
CA LEU A 71 0.55 -11.74 -1.12
C LEU A 71 -0.07 -11.04 0.09
N ALA A 72 -0.87 -9.99 -0.15
CA ALA A 72 -1.57 -9.28 0.91
C ALA A 72 -2.58 -10.17 1.65
N VAL A 73 -3.32 -11.03 0.93
CA VAL A 73 -4.27 -11.97 1.53
C VAL A 73 -3.57 -13.07 2.34
N ILE A 74 -2.43 -13.57 1.87
CA ILE A 74 -1.64 -14.59 2.59
C ILE A 74 -1.15 -14.04 3.93
N GLU A 75 -0.60 -12.82 3.94
CA GLU A 75 -0.13 -12.15 5.17
C GLU A 75 -1.25 -12.02 6.22
N ILE A 76 -2.48 -11.72 5.79
CA ILE A 76 -3.64 -11.61 6.70
C ILE A 76 -4.09 -12.97 7.23
N LYS A 77 -3.96 -14.04 6.44
CA LYS A 77 -4.37 -15.40 6.83
C LYS A 77 -3.32 -16.12 7.67
N GLY A 78 -2.05 -15.82 7.49
CA GLY A 78 -0.94 -16.40 8.25
C GLY A 78 -0.65 -15.73 9.60
N GLY A 79 -1.30 -14.59 9.90
CA GLY A 79 -1.13 -13.86 11.16
C GLY A 79 -2.14 -14.19 12.26
N ASP A 80 -2.80 -15.35 12.19
CA ASP A 80 -3.66 -15.88 13.26
C ASP A 80 -2.86 -16.73 14.27
#